data_AF-A0A800M7X5-F1
#
_entry.id   AF-A0A800M7X5-F1
#
_cell.length_a   1.000
_cell.length_b   1.000
_cell.length_c   1.000
_cell.angle_alpha   90.00
_cell.angle_beta   90.00
_cell.angle_gamma   90.00
#
_symmetry.space_group_name_H-M   'P 1'
#
loop_
_entity.id
_entity.type
_entity.pdbx_description
1 polymer ?
#
loop_
_entity_poly.entity_id
_entity_poly.type
_entity_poly.pdbx_seq_one_letter_code
_entity_poly.pdbx_strand_id
1 'polypeptide(L)'
;LAEQSPEMKRILIDERDQFMAEKIKLAQGKRIVAVVGAGHVKGLTAELEREHNLAELETVPPPGKIGTWLKWGIPTLIVGLVAYGFFTVETDVSIEMIQRWFLINGTLSALGTAIAFGHPITIA
;
A
#
# COMPACT_ATOMS: atom_id res chain seq x y z
N LEU A 1 11.70 7.23 -14.13
CA LEU A 1 11.33 7.42 -12.71
C LEU A 1 11.35 8.89 -12.30
N ALA A 2 12.49 9.58 -12.34
CA ALA A 2 12.58 10.96 -11.85
C ALA A 2 11.58 11.95 -12.50
N GLU A 3 11.36 11.87 -13.81
CA GLU A 3 10.41 12.75 -14.52
C GLU A 3 8.98 12.20 -14.56
N GLN A 4 8.82 10.87 -14.56
CA GLN A 4 7.53 10.20 -14.73
C GLN A 4 6.78 9.96 -13.41
N SER A 5 7.50 9.89 -12.29
CA SER A 5 6.93 9.71 -10.96
C SER A 5 7.87 10.30 -9.89
N PRO A 6 7.85 11.63 -9.72
CA PRO A 6 8.74 12.30 -8.78
C PRO A 6 8.51 11.87 -7.33
N GLU A 7 7.26 11.60 -6.93
CA GLU A 7 6.97 11.10 -5.58
C GLU A 7 7.56 9.72 -5.31
N MET A 8 7.47 8.81 -6.28
CA MET A 8 8.03 7.46 -6.13
C MET A 8 9.55 7.48 -6.06
N LYS A 9 10.21 8.37 -6.84
CA LYS A 9 11.64 8.59 -6.72
C LYS A 9 12.01 9.11 -5.34
N ARG A 10 11.27 10.09 -4.81
CA ARG A 10 11.49 10.66 -3.48
C ARG A 10 11.45 9.58 -2.40
N ILE A 11 10.38 8.80 -2.37
CA ILE A 11 10.13 7.79 -1.34
C ILE A 11 11.11 6.61 -1.45
N LEU A 12 11.39 6.13 -2.67
CA LEU A 12 12.18 4.91 -2.83
C LEU A 12 13.70 5.14 -2.91
N ILE A 13 14.12 6.32 -3.36
CA ILE A 13 15.53 6.63 -3.63
C ILE A 13 16.03 7.75 -2.72
N ASP A 14 15.40 8.92 -2.74
CA ASP A 14 15.95 10.09 -2.05
C ASP A 14 15.90 9.91 -0.52
N GLU A 15 14.80 9.43 0.05
CA GLU A 15 14.70 9.10 1.50
C GLU A 15 15.72 8.03 1.92
N ARG A 16 16.01 7.08 1.02
CA ARG A 16 17.04 6.06 1.25
C ARG A 16 18.45 6.65 1.24
N ASP A 17 18.74 7.60 0.35
CA ASP A 17 20.01 8.31 0.30
C ASP A 17 20.24 9.12 1.58
N GLN A 18 19.21 9.81 2.08
CA GLN A 18 19.25 10.53 3.36
C GLN A 18 19.59 9.59 4.52
N PHE A 19 18.90 8.44 4.59
CA PHE A 19 19.14 7.44 5.62
C PHE A 19 20.58 6.90 5.57
N MET A 20 21.07 6.53 4.38
CA MET A 20 22.44 6.04 4.22
C MET A 20 23.48 7.10 4.57
N ALA A 21 23.25 8.37 4.18
CA ALA A 21 24.15 9.48 4.49
C ALA A 21 24.32 9.64 6.01
N GLU A 22 23.21 9.65 6.77
CA GLU A 22 23.28 9.73 8.23
C GLU A 22 23.97 8.52 8.87
N LYS A 23 23.66 7.30 8.42
CA LYS A 23 24.34 6.10 8.95
C LYS A 23 25.85 6.12 8.69
N ILE A 24 26.29 6.67 7.56
CA ILE A 24 27.72 6.86 7.26
C ILE A 24 28.33 7.90 8.21
N LYS A 25 27.67 9.03 8.45
CA LYS A 25 28.17 10.06 9.37
C LYS A 25 28.27 9.58 10.83
N LEU A 26 27.35 8.71 11.24
CA LEU A 26 27.33 8.11 12.57
C LEU A 26 28.26 6.91 12.72
N ALA A 27 28.84 6.39 11.63
CA ALA A 27 29.72 5.25 11.69
C ALA A 27 31.02 5.59 12.44
N GLN A 28 31.48 4.66 13.27
CA GLN A 28 32.68 4.86 14.07
C GLN A 28 33.94 4.67 13.24
N GLY A 29 34.87 5.63 13.32
CA GLY A 29 36.18 5.54 12.69
C GLY A 29 36.67 6.89 12.17
N LYS A 30 37.99 7.01 11.97
CA LYS A 30 38.60 8.23 11.41
C LYS A 30 38.58 8.24 9.87
N ARG A 31 38.43 7.07 9.24
CA ARG A 31 38.35 6.89 7.79
C ARG A 31 37.26 5.85 7.51
N ILE A 32 36.28 6.24 6.73
CA ILE A 32 35.11 5.42 6.41
C ILE A 32 35.10 5.23 4.89
N VAL A 33 34.92 3.98 4.45
CA VAL A 33 34.74 3.64 3.04
C VAL A 33 33.34 3.04 2.90
N ALA A 34 32.47 3.72 2.15
CA ALA A 34 31.12 3.27 1.88
C ALA A 34 31.04 2.70 0.46
N VAL A 35 30.54 1.46 0.33
CA VAL A 35 30.28 0.81 -0.97
C VAL A 35 28.78 0.90 -1.25
N VAL A 36 28.42 1.65 -2.29
CA VAL A 36 27.02 1.90 -2.65
C VAL A 36 26.79 1.66 -4.14
N GLY A 37 25.54 1.37 -4.51
CA GLY A 37 25.16 1.23 -5.93
C GLY A 37 25.32 2.54 -6.69
N ALA A 38 25.70 2.47 -7.97
CA ALA A 38 26.00 3.65 -8.80
C ALA A 38 24.86 4.70 -8.84
N GLY A 39 23.59 4.24 -8.76
CA GLY A 39 22.42 5.12 -8.74
C GLY A 39 22.32 6.04 -7.51
N HIS A 40 22.95 5.65 -6.39
CA HIS A 40 22.90 6.40 -5.14
C HIS A 40 24.07 7.39 -5.00
N VAL A 41 25.14 7.24 -5.77
CA VAL A 41 26.39 8.02 -5.58
C VAL A 41 26.14 9.53 -5.60
N LYS A 42 25.39 10.04 -6.59
CA LYS A 42 25.12 11.47 -6.72
C LYS A 42 24.21 12.00 -5.61
N GLY A 43 23.14 11.27 -5.28
CA GLY A 43 22.18 11.67 -4.24
C GLY A 43 22.83 11.63 -2.86
N LEU A 44 23.46 10.51 -2.52
CA LEU A 44 24.20 10.32 -1.27
C LEU A 44 25.27 11.40 -1.04
N THR A 45 26.05 11.76 -2.07
CA THR A 45 27.08 12.80 -1.93
C THR A 45 26.48 14.15 -1.55
N ALA A 46 25.31 14.50 -2.11
CA ALA A 46 24.60 15.73 -1.77
C ALA A 46 23.98 15.66 -0.36
N GLU A 47 23.44 14.51 0.04
CA GLU A 47 22.83 14.33 1.36
C GLU A 47 23.89 14.21 2.48
N LEU A 48 25.13 13.82 2.20
CA LEU A 48 26.21 13.81 3.20
C LEU A 48 26.52 15.21 3.77
N GLU A 49 26.24 16.27 3.03
CA GLU A 49 26.44 17.66 3.46
C GLU A 49 25.26 18.23 4.26
N ARG A 50 24.17 17.46 4.40
CA ARG A 50 22.95 17.88 5.11
C ARG A 50 22.74 17.05 6.36
N GLU A 51 21.99 17.60 7.32
CA GLU A 51 21.52 16.86 8.49
C GLU A 51 20.10 16.36 8.29
N HIS A 52 19.86 15.10 8.66
CA HIS A 52 18.57 14.43 8.58
C HIS A 52 18.23 13.79 9.93
N ASN A 53 16.94 13.82 10.24
CA ASN A 53 16.42 13.17 11.41
C ASN A 53 16.14 11.69 11.11
N LEU A 54 17.08 10.81 11.49
CA LEU A 54 16.91 9.36 11.34
C LEU A 54 15.65 8.83 12.04
N ALA A 55 15.26 9.41 13.18
CA ALA A 55 14.08 8.96 13.89
C ALA A 55 12.81 9.18 13.07
N GLU A 56 12.73 10.27 12.31
CA GLU A 56 11.60 10.54 11.41
C GLU A 56 11.58 9.54 10.25
N LEU A 57 12.73 9.26 9.63
CA LEU A 57 12.87 8.30 8.53
C LEU A 57 12.61 6.84 8.94
N GLU A 58 12.85 6.49 10.21
CA GLU A 58 12.58 5.16 10.76
C GLU A 58 11.13 4.99 11.23
N THR A 59 10.34 6.07 11.29
CA THR A 59 8.93 6.00 11.69
C THR A 59 8.00 5.83 10.50
N VAL A 60 7.16 4.79 10.55
CA VAL A 60 6.07 4.63 9.58
C VAL A 60 4.90 5.52 10.02
N PRO A 61 4.47 6.50 9.20
CA PRO A 61 3.36 7.36 9.58
C PRO A 61 2.08 6.53 9.73
N PRO A 62 1.22 6.87 10.72
CA PRO A 62 -0.03 6.15 10.91
C PRO A 62 -0.92 6.31 9.68
N PRO A 63 -1.74 5.28 9.34
CA PRO A 63 -2.64 5.38 8.20
C PRO A 63 -3.67 6.51 8.41
N GLY A 64 -4.00 7.21 7.33
CA GLY A 64 -4.98 8.28 7.36
C GLY A 64 -6.37 7.79 7.75
N LYS A 65 -7.10 8.61 8.54
CA LYS A 65 -8.45 8.29 9.05
C LYS A 65 -9.47 7.98 7.95
N ILE A 66 -9.32 8.61 6.78
CA ILE A 66 -10.21 8.43 5.62
C ILE A 66 -10.10 7.00 5.09
N GLY A 67 -8.89 6.46 4.97
CA GLY A 67 -8.68 5.08 4.51
C GLY A 67 -9.32 4.07 5.46
N THR A 68 -9.19 4.29 6.77
CA THR A 68 -9.85 3.46 7.79
C THR A 68 -11.37 3.55 7.70
N TRP A 69 -11.93 4.75 7.50
CA TRP A 69 -13.36 4.96 7.34
C TRP A 69 -13.91 4.30 6.08
N LEU A 70 -13.22 4.40 4.94
CA LEU A 70 -13.63 3.73 3.70
C LEU A 70 -13.56 2.21 3.85
N LYS A 71 -12.48 1.70 4.46
CA LYS A 71 -12.26 0.27 4.70
C LYS A 71 -13.42 -0.39 5.47
N TRP A 72 -13.95 0.29 6.49
CA TRP A 72 -15.01 -0.27 7.34
C TRP A 72 -16.40 0.26 7.03
N GLY A 73 -16.51 1.51 6.58
CA GLY A 73 -17.77 2.18 6.28
C GLY A 73 -18.48 1.57 5.08
N ILE A 74 -17.75 1.26 3.99
CA ILE A 74 -18.36 0.65 2.81
C ILE A 74 -18.95 -0.74 3.13
N PRO A 75 -18.20 -1.70 3.73
CA PRO A 75 -18.78 -2.98 4.10
C PRO A 75 -19.95 -2.85 5.08
N THR A 76 -19.83 -1.98 6.09
CA THR A 76 -20.90 -1.76 7.08
C THR A 76 -22.16 -1.22 6.42
N LEU A 77 -22.03 -0.28 5.49
CA LEU A 77 -23.16 0.26 4.73
C LEU A 77 -23.83 -0.83 3.88
N ILE A 78 -23.05 -1.65 3.18
CA ILE A 78 -23.59 -2.75 2.36
C ILE A 78 -24.35 -3.75 3.24
N VAL A 79 -23.75 -4.19 4.35
CA VAL A 79 -24.40 -5.10 5.31
C VAL A 79 -25.68 -4.46 5.87
N GLY A 80 -25.64 -3.17 6.19
CA GLY A 80 -26.81 -2.42 6.65
C GLY A 80 -27.94 -2.36 5.62
N LEU A 81 -27.61 -2.15 4.35
CA LEU A 81 -28.58 -2.16 3.25
C LEU A 81 -29.19 -3.55 3.05
N VAL A 82 -28.38 -4.61 3.12
CA VAL A 82 -28.87 -5.99 3.05
C VAL A 82 -29.82 -6.27 4.21
N ALA A 83 -29.42 -5.96 5.45
CA ALA A 83 -30.26 -6.16 6.63
C ALA A 83 -31.56 -5.35 6.55
N TYR A 84 -31.50 -4.09 6.11
CA TYR A 84 -32.68 -3.26 5.89
C TYR A 84 -33.63 -3.85 4.85
N GLY A 85 -33.10 -4.43 3.77
CA GLY A 85 -33.87 -5.17 2.76
C GLY A 85 -34.71 -6.29 3.40
N PHE A 86 -34.12 -7.09 4.30
CA PHE A 86 -34.86 -8.16 4.99
C PHE A 86 -36.00 -7.67 5.89
N PHE A 87 -35.92 -6.45 6.42
CA PHE A 87 -36.96 -5.88 7.27
C PHE A 87 -38.03 -5.11 6.51
N THR A 88 -37.77 -4.70 5.26
CA THR A 88 -38.65 -3.82 4.49
C THR A 88 -39.18 -4.42 3.20
N VAL A 89 -38.56 -5.49 2.72
CA VAL A 89 -38.89 -6.19 1.48
C VAL A 89 -39.10 -7.68 1.79
N GLU A 90 -39.79 -8.37 0.89
CA GLU A 90 -39.96 -9.83 0.95
C GLU A 90 -38.60 -10.55 1.02
N THR A 91 -38.57 -11.65 1.79
CA THR A 91 -37.33 -12.38 2.12
C THR A 91 -36.67 -12.95 0.86
N ASP A 92 -37.49 -13.41 -0.07
CA ASP A 92 -37.15 -13.95 -1.37
C ASP A 92 -36.45 -12.92 -2.27
N VAL A 93 -36.92 -11.67 -2.29
CA VAL A 93 -36.23 -10.58 -2.99
C VAL A 93 -34.89 -10.26 -2.33
N SER A 94 -34.83 -10.29 -1.00
CA SER A 94 -33.59 -10.05 -0.24
C SER A 94 -32.53 -11.14 -0.50
N ILE A 95 -32.96 -12.41 -0.62
CA ILE A 95 -32.09 -13.53 -1.02
C ILE A 95 -31.59 -13.33 -2.45
N GLU A 96 -32.46 -12.92 -3.38
CA GLU A 96 -32.08 -12.67 -4.77
C GLU A 96 -31.02 -11.55 -4.87
N MET A 97 -31.13 -10.49 -4.07
CA MET A 97 -30.13 -9.41 -4.02
C MET A 97 -28.74 -9.92 -3.60
N ILE A 98 -28.66 -10.80 -2.60
CA ILE A 98 -27.38 -11.40 -2.16
C ILE A 98 -26.81 -12.28 -3.26
N GLN A 99 -27.63 -13.12 -3.88
CA GLN A 99 -27.22 -14.00 -4.98
C GLN A 99 -26.68 -13.20 -6.16
N ARG A 100 -27.38 -12.14 -6.59
CA ARG A 100 -26.93 -11.26 -7.68
C ARG A 100 -25.63 -10.55 -7.33
N TRP A 101 -25.49 -10.05 -6.09
CA TRP A 101 -24.27 -9.41 -5.63
C TRP A 101 -23.08 -10.38 -5.67
N PHE A 102 -23.25 -11.60 -5.16
CA PHE A 102 -22.22 -12.63 -5.21
C PHE A 102 -21.88 -13.05 -6.64
N LEU A 103 -22.88 -13.21 -7.51
CA LEU A 103 -22.67 -13.63 -8.90
C LEU A 103 -21.90 -12.57 -9.69
N ILE A 104 -22.26 -11.29 -9.58
CA ILE A 104 -21.59 -10.21 -10.31
C ILE A 104 -20.13 -10.05 -9.85
N ASN A 105 -19.88 -10.05 -8.54
CA ASN A 105 -18.52 -9.90 -8.01
C ASN A 105 -17.69 -11.19 -8.18
N GLY A 106 -18.29 -12.34 -7.90
CA GLY A 106 -17.61 -13.64 -7.90
C GLY A 106 -17.25 -14.13 -9.29
N THR A 107 -18.10 -13.94 -10.31
CA THR A 107 -17.83 -14.48 -11.66
C THR A 107 -16.61 -13.84 -12.32
N LEU A 108 -16.51 -12.50 -12.33
CA LEU A 108 -15.36 -11.81 -12.89
C LEU A 108 -14.08 -12.09 -12.11
N SER A 109 -14.15 -12.17 -10.77
CA SER A 109 -13.01 -12.55 -9.93
C SER A 109 -12.56 -13.99 -10.17
N ALA A 110 -13.49 -14.94 -10.28
CA ALA A 110 -13.20 -16.33 -10.57
C ALA A 110 -12.54 -16.49 -11.95
N LEU A 111 -13.08 -15.83 -12.98
CA LEU A 111 -12.51 -15.82 -14.32
C LEU A 111 -11.12 -15.21 -14.35
N GLY A 112 -10.92 -14.04 -13.73
CA GLY A 112 -9.61 -13.40 -13.66
C GLY A 112 -8.57 -14.27 -12.95
N THR A 113 -8.96 -14.91 -11.85
CA THR A 113 -8.11 -15.84 -11.10
C THR A 113 -7.76 -17.07 -11.94
N ALA A 114 -8.73 -17.64 -12.66
CA ALA A 114 -8.51 -18.77 -13.56
C ALA A 114 -7.52 -18.42 -14.68
N ILE A 115 -7.66 -17.25 -15.31
CA ILE A 115 -6.75 -16.77 -16.37
C ILE A 115 -5.34 -16.57 -15.82
N ALA A 116 -5.20 -16.13 -14.57
CA ALA A 116 -3.93 -15.97 -13.90
C ALA A 116 -3.31 -17.30 -13.38
N PHE A 117 -3.93 -18.45 -13.68
CA PHE A 117 -3.54 -19.78 -13.17
C PHE A 117 -3.52 -19.86 -11.64
N GLY A 118 -4.45 -19.17 -10.97
CA GLY A 118 -4.67 -19.31 -9.54
C GLY A 118 -5.05 -20.74 -9.15
N HIS A 119 -4.71 -21.13 -7.92
CA HIS A 119 -4.99 -22.48 -7.42
C HIS A 119 -6.49 -22.79 -7.49
N PRO A 120 -6.93 -24.00 -7.93
CA PRO A 120 -8.36 -24.31 -8.09
C PRO A 120 -9.21 -24.11 -6.83
N ILE A 121 -8.63 -24.36 -5.64
CA ILE A 121 -9.29 -24.10 -4.33
C ILE A 121 -9.63 -22.61 -4.13
N THR A 122 -8.93 -21.69 -4.78
CA THR A 122 -9.20 -20.25 -4.70
C THR A 122 -10.36 -19.83 -5.62
N ILE A 123 -10.75 -20.70 -6.56
CA ILE A 123 -11.79 -20.45 -7.57
C ILE A 123 -13.09 -21.20 -7.22
N ALA A 124 -12.96 -22.39 -6.62
CA ALA A 124 -14.07 -23.25 -6.19
C ALA A 124 -14.70 -22.77 -4.87
#